data_AF-A0A359HHZ5-F1
#
_entry.id   AF-A0A359HHZ5-F1
#
_cell.length_a   1.000
_cell.length_b   1.000
_cell.length_c   1.000
_cell.angle_alpha   90.00
_cell.angle_beta   90.00
_cell.angle_gamma   90.00
#
_symmetry.space_group_name_H-M   'P 1'
#
loop_
_entity.id
_entity.type
_entity.pdbx_description
1 polymer ?
#
loop_
_entity_poly.entity_id
_entity_poly.type
_entity_poly.pdbx_seq_one_letter_code
_entity_poly.pdbx_strand_id
1 'polypeptide(L)' 'LGSVSVLLDSGEAIVGDLAMNGMSLRPKPGLPIFAEDVGSVKASWQKLLDAGAKTIYPAHGKPFSAEIFRKLLAV' A
#
# COMPACT_ATOMS: atom_id res chain seq x y z
N LEU A 1 -6.72 -17.59 -3.52
CA LEU A 1 -5.87 -17.23 -2.35
C LEU A 1 -5.63 -15.73 -2.43
N GLY A 2 -5.60 -15.03 -1.28
CA GLY A 2 -5.48 -13.57 -1.23
C GLY A 2 -4.12 -13.09 -0.72
N SER A 3 -3.88 -11.79 -0.83
CA SER A 3 -2.68 -11.13 -0.28
C SER A 3 -2.80 -10.92 1.23
N VAL A 4 -1.67 -10.94 1.93
CA VAL A 4 -1.58 -10.64 3.37
C VAL A 4 -0.60 -9.48 3.57
N SER A 5 -0.94 -8.59 4.50
CA SER A 5 -0.04 -7.53 4.96
C SER A 5 0.19 -7.68 6.46
N VAL A 6 1.36 -7.27 6.92
CA VAL A 6 1.72 -7.23 8.34
C VAL A 6 1.85 -5.78 8.76
N LEU A 7 1.10 -5.38 9.79
CA LEU A 7 1.18 -4.07 10.41
C LEU A 7 1.79 -4.23 11.81
N LEU A 8 2.83 -3.46 12.10
CA LEU A 8 3.45 -3.40 13.42
C LEU A 8 2.81 -2.29 14.24
N ASP A 9 2.85 -2.41 15.57
CA ASP A 9 2.31 -1.41 16.51
C ASP A 9 2.96 -0.02 16.35
N SER A 10 4.20 0.02 15.84
CA SER A 10 4.93 1.25 15.55
C SER A 10 4.39 2.00 14.30
N GLY A 11 3.62 1.33 13.45
CA GLY A 11 2.99 1.87 12.26
C GLY A 11 3.70 1.52 10.94
N GLU A 12 4.77 0.75 10.97
CA GLU A 12 5.33 0.12 9.77
C GLU A 12 4.39 -0.96 9.22
N ALA A 13 4.06 -0.88 7.94
CA ALA A 13 3.26 -1.86 7.23
C ALA A 13 4.08 -2.53 6.12
N ILE A 14 4.23 -3.85 6.18
CA ILE A 14 4.82 -4.68 5.13
C ILE A 14 3.65 -5.20 4.28
N VAL A 15 3.54 -4.69 3.05
CA VAL A 15 2.29 -4.81 2.27
C VAL A 15 2.41 -5.69 1.03
N GLY A 16 3.59 -6.25 0.76
CA GLY A 16 3.83 -7.04 -0.45
C GLY A 16 3.53 -6.21 -1.70
N ASP A 17 2.76 -6.80 -2.63
CA ASP A 17 2.39 -6.16 -3.90
C ASP A 17 1.17 -5.23 -3.80
N LEU A 18 0.61 -5.01 -2.60
CA LEU A 18 -0.53 -4.09 -2.42
C LEU A 18 -0.15 -2.62 -2.72
N ALA A 19 1.14 -2.31 -2.77
CA ALA A 19 1.69 -1.11 -3.37
C ALA A 19 3.05 -1.37 -4.01
N MET A 20 3.45 -0.45 -4.89
CA MET A 20 4.74 -0.52 -5.55
C MET A 20 5.26 0.87 -5.93
N ASN A 21 6.59 0.99 -6.00
CA ASN A 21 7.28 2.10 -6.62
C ASN A 21 8.61 1.64 -7.22
N GLY A 22 9.27 2.52 -7.97
CA GLY A 22 10.55 2.25 -8.60
C GLY A 22 10.46 2.16 -10.12
N MET A 23 11.56 2.52 -10.78
CA MET A 23 11.61 2.88 -12.19
C MET A 23 11.20 1.77 -13.16
N SER A 24 11.33 0.50 -12.75
CA SER A 24 10.96 -0.65 -13.60
C SER A 24 9.47 -1.01 -13.58
N LEU A 25 8.69 -0.53 -12.60
CA LEU A 25 7.27 -0.90 -12.44
C LEU A 25 6.36 0.30 -12.28
N ARG A 26 6.72 1.26 -11.42
CA ARG A 26 5.88 2.43 -11.09
C ARG A 26 6.73 3.62 -10.63
N PRO A 27 6.84 4.72 -11.41
CA PRO A 27 7.76 5.81 -11.09
C PRO A 27 7.51 6.49 -9.74
N LYS A 28 6.25 6.49 -9.26
CA LYS A 28 5.84 7.08 -7.99
C LYS A 28 5.04 6.06 -7.18
N PRO A 29 5.10 6.12 -5.83
CA PRO A 29 4.32 5.21 -4.99
C PRO A 29 2.82 5.26 -5.26
N GLY A 30 2.18 4.11 -5.08
CA GLY A 30 0.72 3.98 -5.01
C GLY A 30 0.27 2.58 -5.40
N LEU A 31 -0.96 2.47 -5.93
CA LEU A 31 -1.64 1.21 -6.20
C LEU A 31 -0.83 0.24 -7.09
N PRO A 32 -1.07 -1.07 -6.98
CA PRO A 32 -0.44 -2.08 -7.82
C PRO A 32 -0.67 -1.79 -9.31
N ILE A 33 0.27 -2.18 -10.19
CA ILE A 33 0.08 -2.08 -11.65
C ILE A 33 -0.90 -3.13 -12.19
N PHE A 34 -1.11 -4.21 -11.44
CA PHE A 34 -2.11 -5.25 -11.73
C PHE A 34 -2.93 -5.54 -10.48
N ALA A 35 -4.24 -5.63 -10.61
CA ALA A 35 -5.16 -6.03 -9.55
C ALA A 35 -6.34 -6.78 -10.16
N GLU A 36 -6.73 -7.90 -9.56
CA GLU A 36 -7.94 -8.64 -9.95
C GLU A 36 -9.20 -7.83 -9.61
N ASP A 37 -9.22 -7.18 -8.44
CA ASP A 37 -10.29 -6.31 -7.97
C ASP A 37 -9.71 -5.05 -7.30
N VAL A 38 -9.82 -3.91 -7.99
CA VAL A 38 -9.37 -2.61 -7.49
C VAL A 38 -10.17 -2.13 -6.28
N GLY A 39 -11.45 -2.50 -6.17
CA GLY A 39 -12.29 -2.20 -5.00
C GLY A 39 -11.74 -2.87 -3.74
N SER A 40 -11.42 -4.16 -3.84
CA SER A 40 -10.77 -4.91 -2.75
C SER A 40 -9.41 -4.34 -2.37
N VAL A 41 -8.62 -3.85 -3.33
CA VAL A 41 -7.35 -3.17 -3.05
C VAL A 41 -7.57 -1.87 -2.27
N LYS A 42 -8.50 -1.01 -2.70
CA LYS A 42 -8.83 0.23 -2.00
C LYS A 42 -9.35 -0.03 -0.58
N ALA A 43 -10.22 -1.02 -0.42
CA ALA A 43 -10.75 -1.42 0.89
C ALA A 43 -9.63 -1.94 1.82
N SER A 44 -8.66 -2.67 1.29
CA SER A 44 -7.49 -3.14 2.05
C SER A 44 -6.60 -1.97 2.50
N TRP A 45 -6.40 -0.97 1.63
CA TRP A 45 -5.70 0.27 2.00
C TRP A 45 -6.44 1.04 3.09
N GLN A 46 -7.76 1.19 2.99
CA GLN A 46 -8.53 1.87 4.04
C GLN A 46 -8.34 1.18 5.39
N LYS A 47 -8.42 -0.16 5.44
CA LYS A 47 -8.17 -0.95 6.67
C LYS A 47 -6.78 -0.68 7.28
N LEU A 48 -5.73 -0.65 6.47
CA LEU A 48 -4.36 -0.37 6.95
C LEU A 48 -4.23 1.06 7.49
N LEU A 49 -4.84 2.03 6.80
CA LEU A 49 -4.80 3.44 7.21
C LEU A 49 -5.54 3.69 8.52
N ASP A 50 -6.69 3.04 8.69
CA ASP A 50 -7.53 3.10 9.90
C ASP A 50 -6.84 2.39 11.07
N ALA A 51 -6.11 1.31 10.80
CA ALA A 51 -5.31 0.59 11.79
C ALA A 51 -4.01 1.31 12.20
N GLY A 52 -3.69 2.46 11.60
CA GLY A 52 -2.57 3.30 12.03
C GLY A 52 -1.27 3.14 11.23
N ALA A 53 -1.34 2.62 10.00
CA ALA A 53 -0.17 2.58 9.11
C ALA A 53 0.40 3.99 8.84
N LYS A 54 1.74 4.09 8.91
CA LYS A 54 2.53 5.33 8.76
C LYS A 54 3.61 5.18 7.68
N THR A 55 4.37 4.10 7.72
CA THR A 55 5.46 3.81 6.77
C THR A 55 5.17 2.51 6.04
N ILE A 56 5.19 2.56 4.71
CA ILE A 56 4.83 1.44 3.85
C ILE A 56 6.09 0.81 3.26
N TYR A 57 6.22 -0.51 3.42
CA TYR A 57 7.26 -1.36 2.85
C TYR A 57 6.64 -2.24 1.75
N PRO A 58 6.71 -1.83 0.48
CA PRO A 58 6.26 -2.65 -0.64
C PRO A 58 7.25 -3.78 -0.96
N ALA A 59 6.83 -4.82 -1.67
CA ALA A 59 7.75 -5.82 -2.23
C ALA A 59 8.65 -5.22 -3.33
N HIS A 60 8.16 -4.19 -4.03
CA HIS A 60 8.89 -3.49 -5.08
C HIS A 60 9.01 -2.00 -4.80
N GLY A 61 10.25 -1.55 -4.65
CA GLY A 61 10.59 -0.14 -4.46
C GLY A 61 11.11 0.20 -3.07
N LYS A 62 11.30 1.49 -2.82
CA LYS A 62 11.74 2.01 -1.52
C LYS A 62 10.55 2.22 -0.58
N PRO A 63 10.74 2.18 0.75
CA PRO A 63 9.69 2.55 1.69
C PRO A 63 9.19 3.99 1.48
N PHE A 64 7.93 4.24 1.80
CA PHE A 64 7.31 5.57 1.63
C PHE A 64 6.19 5.84 2.65
N SER A 65 5.75 7.10 2.75
CA SER A 65 4.72 7.51 3.70
C SER A 65 3.31 7.07 3.29
N ALA A 66 2.52 6.60 4.25
CA ALA A 66 1.11 6.24 4.09
C ALA A 66 0.21 7.43 3.67
N GLU A 67 0.69 8.67 3.84
CA GLU A 67 -0.01 9.89 3.39
C GLU A 67 -0.33 9.89 1.88
N ILE A 68 0.47 9.18 1.08
CA ILE A 68 0.20 9.01 -0.36
C ILE A 68 -1.16 8.32 -0.56
N PHE A 69 -1.48 7.31 0.24
CA PHE A 69 -2.74 6.59 0.14
C PHE A 69 -3.90 7.34 0.79
N ARG A 70 -3.67 8.10 1.87
CA ARG A 70 -4.70 9.00 2.41
C ARG A 70 -5.19 9.99 1.36
N LYS A 71 -4.26 10.60 0.61
CA LYS A 71 -4.59 11.52 -0.49
C LYS A 71 -5.28 10.80 -1.65
N LEU A 72 -4.83 9.59 -1.99
CA LEU A 72 -5.39 8.81 -3.09
C LEU A 72 -6.84 8.38 -2.84
N LEU A 73 -7.20 8.09 -1.58
CA LEU A 73 -8.53 7.61 -1.20
C LEU A 73 -9.50 8.70 -0.73
N ALA A 74 -9.05 9.95 -0.58
CA ALA A 74 -9.90 11.08 -0.17
C ALA A 74 -10.87 11.58 -1.28
N VAL A 75 -11.14 10.75 -2.29
CA VAL A 75 -11.91 11.07 -3.51
C VAL A 75 -13.19 10.26 -3.58
#